data_AF-A0A5C7M072-F1
#
_entry.id   AF-A0A5C7M072-F1
#
_cell.length_a   1.000
_cell.length_b   1.000
_cell.length_c   1.000
_cell.angle_alpha   90.00
_cell.angle_beta   90.00
_cell.angle_gamma   90.00
#
_symmetry.space_group_name_H-M   'P 1'
#
loop_
_entity.id
_entity.type
_entity.pdbx_description
1 polymer ?
#
loop_
_entity_poly.entity_id
_entity_poly.type
_entity_poly.pdbx_seq_one_letter_code
_entity_poly.pdbx_strand_id
1 'polypeptide(L)'
;MSDEQEYLYHVYEDAWQLKSLPSHMRMPMFRYLAFGITGEGFMTSILSGNYYGAVLRADVDNLRQFTDWIRWLNESCPQEAWGSREAVNDWCRSGGLRGISSGTLIAR
;
A
#
# COMPACT_ATOMS: atom_id res chain seq x y z
N MET A 1 -11.91 -13.76 0.15
CA MET A 1 -12.03 -12.44 -0.51
C MET A 1 -13.49 -12.34 -0.93
N SER A 2 -14.16 -11.21 -0.66
CA SER A 2 -15.53 -11.05 -1.20
C SER A 2 -15.45 -10.80 -2.71
N ASP A 3 -16.51 -11.13 -3.44
CA ASP A 3 -16.62 -10.87 -4.89
C ASP A 3 -16.36 -9.39 -5.23
N GLU A 4 -16.79 -8.49 -4.33
CA GLU A 4 -16.52 -7.06 -4.43
C GLU A 4 -15.02 -6.73 -4.37
N GLN A 5 -14.27 -7.33 -3.45
CA GLN A 5 -12.82 -7.10 -3.34
C GLN A 5 -12.05 -7.63 -4.55
N GLU A 6 -12.49 -8.76 -5.10
CA GLU A 6 -11.91 -9.35 -6.31
C GLU A 6 -12.13 -8.46 -7.54
N TYR A 7 -13.36 -8.00 -7.73
CA TYR A 7 -13.70 -7.06 -8.80
C TYR A 7 -12.86 -5.77 -8.69
N LEU A 8 -12.84 -5.16 -7.50
CA LEU A 8 -12.08 -3.93 -7.27
C LEU A 8 -10.58 -4.15 -7.49
N TYR A 9 -10.04 -5.31 -7.11
CA TYR A 9 -8.63 -5.63 -7.36
C TYR A 9 -8.31 -5.57 -8.86
N HIS A 10 -9.14 -6.18 -9.72
CA HIS A 10 -8.93 -6.14 -11.17
C HIS A 10 -9.09 -4.76 -11.79
N VAL A 11 -9.93 -3.91 -11.21
CA VAL A 11 -10.08 -2.51 -11.65
C VAL A 11 -8.86 -1.66 -11.28
N TYR A 12 -8.32 -1.84 -10.08
CA TYR A 12 -7.28 -0.96 -9.55
C TYR A 12 -5.84 -1.47 -9.70
N GLU A 13 -5.62 -2.75 -10.03
CA GLU A 13 -4.26 -3.30 -10.14
C GLU A 13 -3.41 -2.58 -11.18
N ASP A 14 -4.01 -2.17 -12.30
CA ASP A 14 -3.32 -1.44 -13.37
C ASP A 14 -3.18 0.04 -13.02
N ALA A 15 -4.21 0.65 -12.43
CA ALA A 15 -4.20 2.06 -12.02
C ALA A 15 -3.11 2.38 -10.99
N TRP A 16 -2.86 1.44 -10.06
CA TRP A 16 -1.78 1.55 -9.06
C TRP A 16 -0.51 0.81 -9.46
N GLN A 17 -0.41 0.31 -10.69
CA GLN A 17 0.77 -0.40 -11.18
C GLN A 17 1.22 -1.55 -10.27
N LEU A 18 0.30 -2.24 -9.59
CA LEU A 18 0.64 -3.28 -8.60
C LEU A 18 1.45 -4.43 -9.21
N LYS A 19 1.38 -4.61 -10.52
CA LYS A 19 2.14 -5.63 -11.26
C LYS A 19 3.67 -5.41 -11.17
N SER A 20 4.15 -4.20 -10.89
CA SER A 20 5.57 -3.92 -10.67
C SER A 20 6.10 -4.40 -9.32
N LEU A 21 5.21 -4.80 -8.41
CA LEU A 21 5.58 -5.35 -7.11
C LEU A 21 5.65 -6.89 -7.17
N PRO A 22 6.38 -7.53 -6.23
CA PRO A 22 6.36 -8.98 -6.04
C PRO A 22 4.93 -9.51 -5.99
N SER A 23 4.66 -10.64 -6.67
CA SER A 23 3.30 -11.17 -6.85
C SER A 23 2.55 -11.36 -5.53
N HIS A 24 3.24 -11.83 -4.50
CA HIS A 24 2.68 -12.06 -3.17
C HIS A 24 2.36 -10.77 -2.40
N MET A 25 2.88 -9.61 -2.84
CA MET A 25 2.67 -8.30 -2.21
C MET A 25 1.54 -7.48 -2.84
N ARG A 26 1.08 -7.86 -4.04
CA ARG A 26 0.04 -7.11 -4.78
C ARG A 26 -1.28 -7.02 -4.01
N MET A 27 -1.76 -8.15 -3.53
CA MET A 27 -3.02 -8.20 -2.76
C MET A 27 -2.89 -7.50 -1.39
N PRO A 28 -1.83 -7.69 -0.59
CA PRO A 28 -1.58 -6.87 0.59
C PRO A 28 -1.58 -5.36 0.30
N MET A 29 -0.87 -4.93 -0.74
CA MET A 29 -0.83 -3.51 -1.13
C MET A 29 -2.17 -2.98 -1.59
N PHE A 30 -2.93 -3.76 -2.38
CA PHE A 30 -4.31 -3.41 -2.73
C PHE A 30 -5.16 -3.19 -1.49
N ARG A 31 -5.11 -4.10 -0.51
CA ARG A 31 -5.90 -3.98 0.73
C ARG A 31 -5.51 -2.75 1.55
N TYR A 32 -4.22 -2.44 1.59
CA TYR A 32 -3.72 -1.24 2.23
C TYR A 32 -4.22 0.03 1.56
N LEU A 33 -4.07 0.13 0.24
CA LEU A 33 -4.49 1.31 -0.52
C LEU A 33 -6.02 1.48 -0.50
N ALA A 34 -6.77 0.42 -0.74
CA ALA A 34 -8.22 0.49 -0.87
C ALA A 34 -8.93 0.64 0.48
N PHE A 35 -8.45 -0.06 1.53
CA PHE A 35 -9.18 -0.24 2.79
C PHE A 35 -8.38 0.15 4.03
N GLY A 36 -7.15 0.64 3.90
CA GLY A 36 -6.30 0.99 5.04
C GLY A 36 -5.82 -0.23 5.84
N ILE A 37 -5.90 -1.43 5.27
CA ILE A 37 -5.50 -2.68 5.95
C ILE A 37 -4.03 -2.94 5.64
N THR A 38 -3.15 -2.55 6.55
CA THR A 38 -1.71 -2.78 6.44
C THR A 38 -1.31 -4.17 6.95
N GLY A 39 -0.22 -4.70 6.39
CA GLY A 39 0.49 -5.84 6.95
C GLY A 39 1.51 -5.43 8.01
N GLU A 40 2.28 -6.39 8.50
CA GLU A 40 3.38 -6.15 9.45
C GLU A 40 4.75 -6.27 8.77
N GLY A 41 5.82 -6.08 9.56
CA GLY A 41 7.17 -6.45 9.16
C GLY A 41 7.74 -5.58 8.03
N PHE A 42 8.00 -6.20 6.89
CA PHE A 42 8.57 -5.53 5.71
C PHE A 42 7.66 -4.39 5.23
N MET A 43 6.37 -4.68 5.04
CA MET A 43 5.40 -3.75 4.48
C MET A 43 5.28 -2.47 5.31
N THR A 44 5.10 -2.60 6.64
CA THR A 44 5.05 -1.43 7.53
C THR A 44 6.37 -0.65 7.48
N SER A 45 7.50 -1.35 7.45
CA SER A 45 8.83 -0.71 7.47
C SER A 45 9.09 0.09 6.19
N ILE A 46 8.78 -0.48 5.02
CA ILE A 46 9.02 0.19 3.75
C ILE A 46 8.05 1.35 3.52
N LEU A 47 6.77 1.18 3.88
CA LEU A 47 5.78 2.26 3.79
C LEU A 47 6.08 3.43 4.73
N SER A 48 6.63 3.15 5.93
CA SER A 48 6.96 4.19 6.92
C SER A 48 8.32 4.87 6.68
N GLY A 49 9.00 4.58 5.57
CA GLY A 49 10.33 5.12 5.28
C GLY A 49 11.47 4.54 6.14
N ASN A 50 11.22 3.48 6.91
CA ASN A 50 12.26 2.76 7.67
C ASN A 50 12.96 1.73 6.78
N TYR A 51 13.76 2.22 5.83
CA TYR A 51 14.39 1.36 4.82
C TYR A 51 15.37 0.35 5.42
N TYR A 52 16.12 0.74 6.47
CA TYR A 52 16.98 -0.20 7.21
C TYR A 52 16.16 -1.37 7.79
N GLY A 53 15.06 -1.04 8.47
CA GLY A 53 14.15 -2.05 9.01
C GLY A 53 13.44 -2.87 7.93
N ALA A 54 13.21 -2.30 6.75
CA ALA A 54 12.63 -3.02 5.63
C ALA A 54 13.63 -4.05 5.07
N VAL A 55 14.88 -3.67 4.84
CA VAL A 55 15.94 -4.59 4.37
C VAL A 55 16.10 -5.79 5.31
N LEU A 56 16.11 -5.57 6.63
CA LEU A 56 16.26 -6.66 7.61
C LEU A 56 15.07 -7.64 7.65
N ARG A 57 13.90 -7.22 7.16
CA ARG A 57 12.65 -8.00 7.23
C ARG A 57 12.18 -8.51 5.87
N ALA A 58 12.84 -8.11 4.80
CA ALA A 58 12.48 -8.52 3.45
C ALA A 58 12.75 -10.02 3.26
N ASP A 59 11.79 -10.71 2.65
CA ASP A 59 12.09 -11.98 2.00
C ASP A 59 12.96 -11.78 0.74
N VAL A 60 13.30 -12.88 0.08
CA VAL A 60 14.17 -12.89 -1.10
C VAL A 60 13.63 -12.05 -2.26
N ASP A 61 12.32 -12.03 -2.49
CA ASP A 61 11.74 -11.33 -3.64
C ASP A 61 11.62 -9.84 -3.35
N ASN A 62 11.20 -9.49 -2.13
CA ASN A 62 11.15 -8.11 -1.66
C ASN A 62 12.55 -7.46 -1.63
N LEU A 63 13.57 -8.22 -1.24
CA LEU A 63 14.95 -7.73 -1.24
C LEU A 63 15.51 -7.56 -2.66
N ARG A 64 15.24 -8.52 -3.56
CA ARG A 64 15.65 -8.44 -4.97
C ARG A 64 15.04 -7.25 -5.70
N GLN A 65 13.80 -6.88 -5.34
CA GLN A 65 13.05 -5.78 -5.96
C GLN A 65 13.01 -4.52 -5.09
N PHE A 66 13.94 -4.35 -4.15
CA PHE A 66 13.89 -3.26 -3.17
C PHE A 66 13.96 -1.86 -3.81
N THR A 67 14.74 -1.70 -4.88
CA THR A 67 14.79 -0.43 -5.63
C THR A 67 13.51 -0.17 -6.42
N ASP A 68 12.88 -1.22 -6.93
CA ASP A 68 11.61 -1.10 -7.65
C ASP A 68 10.47 -0.75 -6.68
N TRP A 69 10.52 -1.24 -5.44
CA TRP A 69 9.64 -0.78 -4.37
C TRP A 69 9.75 0.72 -4.12
N ILE A 70 10.97 1.26 -3.99
CA ILE A 70 11.19 2.70 -3.77
C ILE A 70 10.66 3.48 -4.97
N ARG A 71 10.93 3.03 -6.20
CA ARG A 71 10.42 3.66 -7.42
C ARG A 71 8.88 3.68 -7.42
N TRP A 72 8.26 2.54 -7.17
CA TRP A 72 6.81 2.40 -7.13
C TRP A 72 6.17 3.29 -6.06
N LEU A 73 6.78 3.42 -4.88
CA LEU A 73 6.30 4.35 -3.83
C LEU A 73 6.27 5.80 -4.33
N ASN A 74 7.31 6.23 -5.05
CA ASN A 74 7.38 7.59 -5.57
C ASN A 74 6.47 7.85 -6.77
N GLU A 75 6.26 6.85 -7.62
CA GLU A 75 5.58 7.04 -8.92
C GLU A 75 4.11 6.63 -8.91
N SER A 76 3.70 5.73 -8.02
CA SER A 76 2.38 5.07 -8.07
C SER A 76 1.61 5.08 -6.75
N CYS A 77 2.28 5.14 -5.60
CA CYS A 77 1.63 5.16 -4.30
C CYS A 77 1.08 6.58 -4.00
N PRO A 78 -0.19 6.72 -3.54
CA PRO A 78 -0.71 8.01 -3.08
C PRO A 78 0.20 8.64 -2.02
N GLN A 79 0.51 9.92 -2.16
CA GLN A 79 1.53 10.59 -1.34
C GLN A 79 1.21 10.54 0.16
N GLU A 80 -0.07 10.57 0.52
CA GLU A 80 -0.57 10.53 1.89
C GLU A 80 -0.51 9.11 2.50
N ALA A 81 -0.27 8.08 1.68
CA ALA A 81 -0.27 6.68 2.09
C ALA A 81 1.13 6.16 2.48
N TRP A 82 2.19 6.97 2.49
CA TRP A 82 3.53 6.48 2.84
C TRP A 82 4.48 7.62 3.25
N GLY A 83 5.72 7.27 3.61
CA GLY A 83 6.83 8.20 3.86
C GLY A 83 7.13 8.45 5.33
N SER A 84 6.14 8.30 6.21
CA SER A 84 6.34 8.32 7.67
C SER A 84 5.40 7.33 8.36
N ARG A 85 5.71 6.98 9.60
CA ARG A 85 4.83 6.14 10.42
C ARG A 85 3.49 6.82 10.65
N GLU A 86 3.49 8.13 10.81
CA GLU A 86 2.31 8.96 11.03
C GLU A 86 1.40 8.91 9.81
N ALA A 87 1.94 9.13 8.59
CA ALA A 87 1.17 9.06 7.35
C ALA A 87 0.52 7.68 7.15
N VAL A 88 1.28 6.60 7.36
CA VAL A 88 0.76 5.24 7.25
C VAL A 88 -0.36 4.97 8.26
N ASN A 89 -0.19 5.43 9.51
CA ASN A 89 -1.22 5.28 10.54
C ASN A 89 -2.50 6.06 10.19
N ASP A 90 -2.36 7.29 9.72
CA ASP A 90 -3.50 8.14 9.36
C ASP A 90 -4.24 7.58 8.14
N TRP A 91 -3.51 7.03 7.16
CA TRP A 91 -4.10 6.30 6.04
C TRP A 91 -4.87 5.04 6.48
N CYS A 92 -4.33 4.29 7.45
CA CYS A 92 -5.03 3.13 8.00
C CYS A 92 -6.30 3.55 8.76
N ARG A 93 -6.23 4.61 9.57
CA ARG A 93 -7.36 5.15 10.34
C ARG A 93 -8.46 5.71 9.45
N SER A 94 -8.11 6.30 8.31
CA SER A 94 -9.08 6.78 7.34
C SER A 94 -9.80 5.64 6.62
N GLY A 95 -9.32 4.40 6.72
CA GLY A 95 -9.86 3.26 5.97
C GLY A 95 -9.40 3.24 4.51
N GLY A 96 -8.22 3.79 4.22
CA GLY A 96 -7.67 3.92 2.88
C GLY A 96 -8.54 4.77 1.96
N LEU A 97 -8.39 4.57 0.65
CA LEU A 97 -9.12 5.35 -0.35
C LEU A 97 -10.64 5.28 -0.14
N ARG A 98 -11.18 4.11 0.22
CA ARG A 98 -12.61 3.93 0.46
C ARG A 98 -13.15 4.90 1.51
N GLY A 99 -12.48 5.03 2.65
CA GLY A 99 -12.97 5.89 3.71
C GLY A 99 -12.70 7.38 3.45
N ILE A 100 -11.62 7.73 2.73
CA ILE A 100 -11.38 9.10 2.26
C ILE A 100 -12.50 9.54 1.30
N SER A 101 -12.82 8.74 0.28
CA SER A 101 -13.88 9.06 -0.69
C SER A 101 -15.26 9.12 -0.05
N SER A 102 -15.49 8.33 1.00
CA SER A 102 -16.73 8.39 1.78
C SER A 102 -16.81 9.66 2.64
N GLY A 103 -15.68 10.13 3.18
CA GLY A 103 -15.59 11.36 3.98
C GLY A 103 -15.85 12.65 3.20
N THR A 104 -15.51 12.70 1.90
CA THR A 104 -15.82 13.84 1.01
C THR A 104 -17.32 14.10 0.85
N LEU A 105 -18.17 13.10 1.12
CA LEU A 105 -19.64 13.24 1.07
C LEU A 105 -20.27 13.75 2.38
N ILE A 106 -19.50 13.88 3.47
CA ILE A 106 -20.02 14.29 4.79
C ILE A 106 -19.54 15.70 5.19
N ALA A 107 -18.59 16.28 4.45
CA ALA A 107 -18.13 17.65 4.64
C ALA A 107 -18.66 18.56 3.53
N ARG A 108 -19.92 18.99 3.65
CA ARG A 108 -20.47 20.18 2.98
C ARG A 108 -21.33 20.97 3.96
#